data_AF-A0A8S0FR33-F1
#
_entry.id   AF-A0A8S0FR33-F1
#
_cell.length_a   1.000
_cell.length_b   1.000
_cell.length_c   1.000
_cell.angle_alpha   90.00
_cell.angle_beta   90.00
_cell.angle_gamma   90.00
#
_symmetry.space_group_name_H-M   'P 1'
#
loop_
_entity.id
_entity.type
_entity.pdbx_description
1 polymer ?
#
loop_
_entity_poly.entity_id
_entity_poly.type
_entity_poly.pdbx_seq_one_letter_code
_entity_poly.pdbx_strand_id
1 'polypeptide(L)'
;MMRVHCIRSIYRTLLPLMQENEKLYQLPGSELLLVLSGPETEGRLQHMVNILNSRQIHWNNTGLDMGYGAAWGHFDGNQETLQPLLGQLSWLAEQSCAHHHVLALDSREEMVSGQTTKQVLLLNTIRTALDQGDLLLYAQPIRNKEGEGYDEILARLKYDGGINDPG
;
A
#
# COMPACT_ATOMS: atom_id res chain seq x y z
N MET A 1 -9.44 -14.84 2.96
CA MET A 1 -8.59 -16.05 2.94
C MET A 1 -7.34 -15.88 2.06
N MET A 2 -7.45 -15.44 0.79
CA MET A 2 -6.30 -15.22 -0.11
C MET A 2 -5.28 -14.18 0.42
N ARG A 3 -5.74 -13.02 0.90
CA ARG A 3 -4.86 -11.95 1.42
C ARG A 3 -3.95 -12.43 2.55
N VAL A 4 -4.51 -13.16 3.52
CA VAL A 4 -3.75 -13.75 4.65
C VAL A 4 -2.71 -14.75 4.17
N HIS A 5 -3.01 -15.55 3.14
CA HIS A 5 -2.06 -16.48 2.56
C HIS A 5 -0.89 -15.75 1.89
N CYS A 6 -1.18 -14.70 1.11
CA CYS A 6 -0.14 -13.91 0.44
C CYS A 6 0.81 -13.26 1.47
N ILE A 7 0.24 -12.63 2.51
CA ILE A 7 1.03 -12.04 3.60
C ILE A 7 1.88 -13.10 4.29
N ARG A 8 1.32 -14.28 4.63
CA ARG A 8 2.10 -15.36 5.26
C ARG A 8 3.23 -15.86 4.36
N SER A 9 3.02 -15.95 3.05
CA SER A 9 4.04 -16.36 2.08
C SER A 9 5.16 -15.33 1.97
N ILE A 10 4.83 -14.04 2.00
CA ILE A 10 5.81 -12.95 2.04
C ILE A 10 6.61 -13.01 3.35
N TYR A 11 5.94 -13.10 4.50
CA TYR A 11 6.59 -13.25 5.81
C TYR A 11 7.57 -14.43 5.84
N ARG A 12 7.18 -15.60 5.33
CA ARG A 12 8.05 -16.79 5.26
C ARG A 12 9.26 -16.59 4.36
N THR A 13 9.15 -15.75 3.34
CA THR A 13 10.24 -15.44 2.42
C THR A 13 11.21 -14.43 3.02
N LEU A 14 10.70 -13.44 3.77
CA LEU A 14 11.49 -12.37 4.36
C LEU A 14 12.16 -12.77 5.68
N LEU A 15 11.48 -13.57 6.54
CA LEU A 15 11.99 -13.96 7.86
C LEU A 15 13.44 -14.51 7.85
N PRO A 16 13.84 -15.40 6.92
CA PRO A 16 15.22 -15.90 6.86
C PRO A 16 16.27 -14.85 6.47
N LEU A 17 15.84 -13.73 5.88
CA LEU A 17 16.72 -12.63 5.45
C LEU A 17 16.88 -11.57 6.55
N MET A 18 16.09 -11.66 7.61
CA MET A 18 16.11 -10.71 8.73
C MET A 18 17.08 -11.13 9.82
N GLN A 19 17.66 -10.14 10.48
CA GLN A 19 18.52 -10.33 11.65
C GLN A 19 17.70 -10.36 12.95
N GLU A 20 18.31 -10.83 14.04
CA GLU A 20 17.65 -11.07 15.33
C GLU A 20 17.01 -9.82 15.96
N ASN A 21 17.54 -8.63 15.68
CA ASN A 21 17.04 -7.35 16.19
C ASN A 21 16.05 -6.64 15.27
N GLU A 22 15.71 -7.25 14.13
CA GLU A 22 14.90 -6.61 13.09
C GLU A 22 13.44 -6.99 13.23
N LYS A 23 12.57 -6.09 12.78
CA LYS A 23 11.13 -6.24 12.99
C LYS A 23 10.36 -6.05 11.69
N LEU A 24 9.33 -6.86 11.54
CA LEU A 24 8.44 -6.87 10.38
C LEU A 24 7.01 -6.67 10.88
N TYR A 25 6.44 -5.53 10.54
CA TYR A 25 5.09 -5.14 10.93
C TYR A 25 4.19 -5.13 9.70
N GLN A 26 2.95 -5.55 9.89
CA GLN A 26 1.92 -5.39 8.88
C GLN A 26 1.18 -4.07 9.13
N LEU A 27 1.14 -3.20 8.12
CA LEU A 27 0.33 -1.99 8.16
C LEU A 27 -1.09 -2.29 7.63
N PRO A 28 -2.10 -1.47 7.99
CA PRO A 28 -3.42 -1.58 7.38
C PRO A 28 -3.31 -1.51 5.85
N GLY A 29 -3.91 -2.48 5.15
CA GLY A 29 -3.81 -2.59 3.69
C GLY A 29 -2.86 -3.69 3.22
N SER A 30 -2.20 -3.47 2.09
CA SER A 30 -1.30 -4.45 1.45
C SER A 30 0.18 -4.15 1.70
N GLU A 31 0.47 -3.30 2.69
CA GLU A 31 1.80 -2.81 3.00
C GLU A 31 2.47 -3.57 4.16
N LEU A 32 3.79 -3.63 4.10
CA LEU A 32 4.65 -4.19 5.14
C LEU A 32 5.70 -3.15 5.51
N LEU A 33 5.92 -2.99 6.82
CA LEU A 33 6.94 -2.14 7.38
C LEU A 33 8.09 -2.98 7.92
N LEU A 34 9.29 -2.71 7.42
CA LEU A 34 10.52 -3.36 7.86
C LEU A 34 11.37 -2.39 8.67
N VAL A 35 11.77 -2.82 9.87
CA VAL A 35 12.76 -2.14 10.70
C VAL A 35 14.05 -2.92 10.58
N LEU A 36 14.97 -2.39 9.76
CA LEU A 36 16.25 -3.00 9.43
C LEU A 36 17.37 -2.31 10.21
N SER A 37 18.38 -3.07 10.62
CA SER A 37 19.55 -2.58 11.33
C SER A 37 20.83 -2.88 10.53
N GLY A 38 21.84 -2.02 10.67
CA GLY A 38 23.15 -2.18 10.04
C GLY A 38 23.40 -1.29 8.82
N PRO A 39 24.61 -1.38 8.24
CA PRO A 39 24.96 -0.66 7.02
C PRO A 39 24.29 -1.27 5.78
N GLU A 40 24.29 -0.53 4.67
CA GLU A 40 23.81 -1.00 3.34
C GLU A 40 22.32 -1.39 3.27
N THR A 41 21.45 -0.69 4.02
CA THR A 41 20.00 -0.93 4.03
C THR A 41 19.39 -0.99 2.64
N GLU A 42 19.81 -0.12 1.73
CA GLU A 42 19.32 -0.08 0.34
C GLU A 42 19.61 -1.39 -0.41
N GLY A 43 20.87 -1.82 -0.46
CA GLY A 43 21.28 -3.03 -1.18
C GLY A 43 20.61 -4.28 -0.61
N ARG A 44 20.47 -4.33 0.72
CA ARG A 44 19.80 -5.46 1.38
C ARG A 44 18.30 -5.47 1.12
N LEU A 45 17.64 -4.32 1.19
CA LEU A 45 16.23 -4.20 0.86
C LEU A 45 15.98 -4.53 -0.62
N GLN A 46 16.85 -4.09 -1.53
CA GLN A 46 16.76 -4.43 -2.95
C GLN A 46 16.90 -5.94 -3.18
N HIS A 47 17.81 -6.59 -2.46
CA HIS A 47 17.92 -8.04 -2.51
C HIS A 47 16.63 -8.74 -2.05
N MET A 48 16.00 -8.27 -0.97
CA MET A 48 14.73 -8.79 -0.49
C MET A 48 13.61 -8.60 -1.52
N VAL A 49 13.50 -7.42 -2.13
CA VAL A 49 12.52 -7.12 -3.20
C VAL A 49 12.73 -8.01 -4.41
N ASN A 50 13.99 -8.22 -4.84
CA ASN A 50 14.31 -9.11 -5.96
C ASN A 50 13.87 -10.56 -5.68
N ILE A 51 14.09 -11.06 -4.46
CA ILE A 51 13.63 -12.40 -4.07
C ILE A 51 12.11 -12.49 -4.12
N LEU A 52 11.39 -11.49 -3.61
CA LEU A 52 9.92 -11.47 -3.65
C LEU A 52 9.40 -11.48 -5.09
N ASN A 53 9.93 -10.60 -5.96
CA ASN A 53 9.53 -10.53 -7.38
C ASN A 53 9.93 -11.78 -8.19
N SER A 54 10.95 -12.54 -7.76
CA SER A 54 11.34 -13.79 -8.42
C SER A 54 10.43 -14.98 -8.08
N ARG A 55 9.55 -14.85 -7.07
CA ARG A 55 8.72 -15.95 -6.57
C ARG A 55 7.26 -15.73 -6.90
N GLN A 56 6.66 -16.69 -7.61
CA GLN A 56 5.24 -16.68 -7.89
C GLN A 56 4.45 -17.28 -6.72
N ILE A 57 3.58 -16.49 -6.10
CA ILE A 57 2.66 -16.97 -5.05
C ILE A 57 1.50 -17.69 -5.73
N HIS A 58 1.29 -18.95 -5.37
CA HIS A 58 0.20 -19.76 -5.91
C HIS A 58 -0.98 -19.80 -4.94
N TRP A 59 -2.18 -19.49 -5.42
CA TRP A 59 -3.42 -19.66 -4.69
C TRP A 59 -4.41 -20.48 -5.52
N ASN A 60 -4.95 -21.56 -4.97
CA ASN A 60 -5.87 -22.46 -5.68
C ASN A 60 -5.37 -22.88 -7.08
N ASN A 61 -4.08 -23.25 -7.18
CA ASN A 61 -3.43 -23.64 -8.43
C ASN A 61 -3.36 -22.55 -9.52
N THR A 62 -3.67 -21.30 -9.15
CA THR A 62 -3.49 -20.12 -9.99
C THR A 62 -2.29 -19.33 -9.46
N GLY A 63 -1.31 -19.08 -10.33
CA GLY A 63 -0.19 -18.19 -10.00
C GLY A 63 -0.68 -16.74 -9.97
N LEU A 64 -0.45 -16.06 -8.86
CA LEU A 64 -0.75 -14.63 -8.73
C LEU A 64 0.43 -13.84 -9.26
N ASP A 65 0.15 -12.88 -10.13
CA ASP A 65 1.13 -11.89 -10.58
C ASP A 65 1.16 -10.76 -9.55
N MET A 66 2.27 -10.65 -8.81
CA MET A 66 2.46 -9.65 -7.77
C MET A 66 3.75 -8.89 -8.03
N GLY A 67 3.64 -7.58 -8.17
CA GLY A 67 4.78 -6.68 -8.17
C GLY A 67 5.04 -6.16 -6.75
N TYR A 68 6.30 -6.21 -6.33
CA TYR A 68 6.76 -5.65 -5.07
C TYR A 68 7.68 -4.46 -5.34
N GLY A 69 7.33 -3.32 -4.74
CA GLY A 69 8.18 -2.16 -4.57
C GLY A 69 8.51 -1.95 -3.10
N ALA A 70 9.59 -1.23 -2.81
CA ALA A 70 9.90 -0.80 -1.46
C ALA A 70 10.60 0.55 -1.46
N ALA A 71 10.46 1.26 -0.34
CA ALA A 71 11.22 2.45 -0.06
C ALA A 71 11.90 2.33 1.30
N TRP A 72 12.98 3.08 1.51
CA TRP A 72 13.68 3.11 2.78
C TRP A 72 14.04 4.53 3.20
N GLY A 73 14.14 4.74 4.50
CA GLY A 73 14.55 6.00 5.10
C GLY A 73 15.16 5.76 6.48
N HIS A 74 15.93 6.72 6.96
CA HIS A 74 16.51 6.66 8.29
C HIS A 74 15.54 7.22 9.32
N PHE A 75 15.36 6.49 10.43
CA PHE A 75 14.57 6.96 11.55
C PHE A 75 15.50 7.48 12.65
N ASP A 76 15.34 8.75 13.00
CA ASP A 76 16.15 9.48 13.99
C ASP A 76 15.80 9.15 15.45
N GLY A 77 14.77 8.34 15.68
CA GLY A 77 14.28 7.98 17.01
C GLY A 77 13.24 8.94 17.58
N ASN A 78 12.91 10.03 16.87
CA ASN A 78 11.91 11.00 17.32
C ASN A 78 10.48 10.53 16.96
N GLN A 79 9.59 10.44 17.95
CA GLN A 79 8.21 10.02 17.68
C GLN A 79 7.43 11.03 16.82
N GLU A 80 7.78 12.32 16.88
CA GLU A 80 7.09 13.35 16.09
C GLU A 80 7.38 13.24 14.59
N THR A 81 8.56 12.74 14.22
CA THR A 81 8.99 12.56 12.82
C THR A 81 8.53 11.21 12.25
N LEU A 82 8.13 10.26 13.10
CA LEU A 82 7.73 8.91 12.69
C LEU A 82 6.52 8.91 11.76
N GLN A 83 5.44 9.61 12.13
CA GLN A 83 4.21 9.64 11.32
C GLN A 83 4.45 10.28 9.94
N PRO A 84 5.12 11.45 9.84
CA PRO A 84 5.55 11.99 8.56
C PRO A 84 6.43 11.04 7.75
N LEU A 85 7.42 10.40 8.38
CA LEU A 85 8.35 9.47 7.72
C LEU A 85 7.59 8.27 7.12
N LEU A 86 6.69 7.66 7.88
CA LEU A 86 5.87 6.54 7.40
C LEU A 86 5.01 6.95 6.20
N GLY A 87 4.43 8.14 6.22
CA GLY A 87 3.67 8.68 5.08
C GLY A 87 4.53 8.84 3.83
N GLN A 88 5.74 9.39 3.97
CA GLN A 88 6.67 9.56 2.86
C GLN A 88 7.13 8.22 2.28
N LEU A 89 7.43 7.24 3.14
CA LEU A 89 7.87 5.91 2.73
C LEU A 89 6.76 5.13 2.03
N SER A 90 5.50 5.21 2.52
CA SER A 90 4.35 4.58 1.86
C SER A 90 4.18 5.11 0.44
N TRP A 91 4.21 6.44 0.25
CA TRP A 91 4.11 7.02 -1.09
C TRP A 91 5.29 6.63 -2.01
N LEU A 92 6.52 6.65 -1.50
CA LEU A 92 7.68 6.22 -2.29
C LEU A 92 7.58 4.74 -2.67
N ALA A 93 7.07 3.89 -1.77
CA ALA A 93 6.88 2.47 -2.05
C ALA A 93 5.83 2.24 -3.15
N GLU A 94 4.75 3.03 -3.19
CA GLU A 94 3.77 3.00 -4.29
C GLU A 94 4.41 3.35 -5.64
N GLN A 95 5.27 4.38 -5.69
CA GLN A 95 5.99 4.74 -6.92
C GLN A 95 6.99 3.65 -7.32
N SER A 96 7.66 3.03 -6.33
CA SER A 96 8.60 1.94 -6.54
C SER A 96 7.96 0.72 -7.20
N CYS A 97 6.69 0.42 -6.89
CA CYS A 97 5.98 -0.72 -7.49
C CYS A 97 5.92 -0.67 -9.03
N ALA A 98 5.87 0.52 -9.64
CA ALA A 98 5.89 0.66 -11.10
C ALA A 98 7.24 0.27 -11.73
N HIS A 99 8.33 0.38 -10.96
CA HIS A 99 9.70 0.21 -11.44
C HIS A 99 10.43 -1.00 -10.83
N HIS A 100 9.81 -1.71 -9.88
CA HIS A 100 10.38 -2.86 -9.14
C HIS A 100 11.76 -2.57 -8.50
N HIS A 101 12.04 -1.31 -8.20
CA HIS A 101 13.33 -0.85 -7.69
C HIS A 101 13.15 -0.09 -6.37
N VAL A 102 14.04 -0.34 -5.42
CA VAL A 102 13.99 0.28 -4.10
C VAL A 102 14.31 1.76 -4.21
N LEU A 103 13.47 2.60 -3.62
CA LEU A 103 13.69 4.05 -3.60
C LEU A 103 14.22 4.50 -2.23
N ALA A 104 15.28 5.29 -2.24
CA ALA A 104 15.79 5.96 -1.05
C ALA A 104 14.99 7.25 -0.79
N LEU A 105 14.61 7.49 0.46
CA LEU A 105 14.16 8.80 0.90
C LEU A 105 15.40 9.70 1.02
N ASP A 106 15.76 10.38 -0.07
CA ASP A 106 16.87 11.32 -0.07
C ASP A 106 16.50 12.57 0.73
N SER A 107 17.32 12.87 1.74
CA SER A 107 17.21 14.09 2.56
C SER A 107 17.42 15.40 1.78
N ARG A 108 17.78 15.32 0.48
CA ARG A 108 17.94 16.47 -0.42
C ARG A 108 16.70 16.80 -1.23
N GLU A 109 15.69 15.93 -1.26
CA GLU A 109 14.37 16.32 -1.72
C GLU A 109 13.63 16.97 -0.54
N GLU A 110 13.90 18.25 -0.34
CA GLU A 110 12.91 19.18 0.24
C GLU A 110 11.63 19.09 -0.59
N MET A 111 10.78 18.11 -0.31
CA MET A 111 9.41 18.07 -0.82
C MET A 111 8.43 17.66 0.28
N VAL A 112 8.63 18.20 1.49
CA VAL A 112 7.59 18.29 2.54
C VAL A 112 6.71 19.51 2.30
N SER A 113 6.11 19.60 1.12
CA SER A 113 4.95 20.49 0.94
C SER A 113 3.86 19.82 0.11
N GLY A 114 4.20 18.99 -0.89
CA GLY A 114 3.21 18.40 -1.79
C GLY A 114 2.33 17.28 -1.21
N GLN A 115 2.79 16.52 -0.22
CA GLN A 115 2.07 15.33 0.27
C GLN A 115 1.06 15.60 1.38
N THR A 116 1.37 16.53 2.30
CA THR A 116 0.33 17.12 3.15
C THR A 116 -0.74 17.69 2.23
N THR A 117 -0.37 18.33 1.11
CA THR A 117 -1.35 18.79 0.12
C THR A 117 -2.13 17.68 -0.53
N LYS A 118 -1.58 16.53 -0.98
CA LYS A 118 -2.39 15.49 -1.66
C LYS A 118 -3.40 14.79 -0.74
N GLN A 119 -3.00 14.35 0.45
CA GLN A 119 -3.96 13.76 1.41
C GLN A 119 -4.96 14.80 1.92
N VAL A 120 -4.51 16.03 2.19
CA VAL A 120 -5.43 17.12 2.55
C VAL A 120 -6.33 17.52 1.38
N LEU A 121 -5.85 17.47 0.14
CA LEU A 121 -6.63 17.73 -1.08
C LEU A 121 -7.65 16.62 -1.29
N LEU A 122 -7.29 15.35 -1.08
CA LEU A 122 -8.21 14.22 -1.14
C LEU A 122 -9.27 14.32 -0.05
N LEU A 123 -8.87 14.62 1.20
CA LEU A 123 -9.81 14.82 2.31
C LEU A 123 -10.71 16.03 2.09
N ASN A 124 -10.17 17.15 1.61
CA ASN A 124 -10.96 18.32 1.24
C ASN A 124 -11.89 18.01 0.06
N THR A 125 -11.42 17.26 -0.93
CA THR A 125 -12.24 16.83 -2.07
C THR A 125 -13.41 15.96 -1.61
N ILE A 126 -13.13 14.95 -0.77
CA ILE A 126 -14.16 14.09 -0.18
C ILE A 126 -15.14 14.92 0.64
N ARG A 127 -14.63 15.82 1.50
CA ARG A 127 -15.47 16.71 2.30
C ARG A 127 -16.36 17.59 1.43
N THR A 128 -15.79 18.25 0.42
CA THR A 128 -16.54 19.12 -0.49
C THR A 128 -17.58 18.34 -1.28
N ALA A 129 -17.25 17.16 -1.79
CA ALA A 129 -18.20 16.30 -2.49
C ALA A 129 -19.33 15.82 -1.56
N LEU A 130 -19.03 15.50 -0.30
CA LEU A 130 -20.06 15.19 0.70
C LEU A 130 -20.96 16.39 1.00
N ASP A 131 -20.37 17.58 1.18
CA ASP A 131 -21.10 18.83 1.42
C ASP A 131 -21.99 19.22 0.21
N GLN A 132 -21.58 18.87 -1.01
CA GLN A 132 -22.30 19.11 -2.26
C GLN A 132 -23.31 18.01 -2.62
N GLY A 133 -23.33 16.89 -1.89
CA GLY A 133 -24.23 15.76 -2.16
C GLY A 133 -23.81 14.88 -3.34
N ASP A 134 -22.52 14.88 -3.69
CA ASP A 134 -21.93 14.13 -4.81
C ASP A 134 -21.61 12.66 -4.49
N LEU A 135 -22.10 12.16 -3.35
CA LEU A 135 -22.07 10.74 -3.00
C LEU A 135 -23.26 10.04 -3.66
N LEU A 136 -22.97 9.17 -4.62
CA LEU A 136 -23.96 8.36 -5.32
C LEU A 136 -24.02 6.95 -4.72
N LEU A 137 -25.24 6.42 -4.61
CA LEU A 137 -25.48 5.04 -4.21
C LEU A 137 -26.02 4.27 -5.41
N TYR A 138 -25.31 3.21 -5.79
CA TYR A 138 -25.75 2.27 -6.81
C TYR A 138 -26.23 0.99 -6.14
N ALA A 139 -27.32 0.41 -6.65
CA ALA A 139 -27.80 -0.89 -6.25
C ALA A 139 -27.37 -1.91 -7.30
N GLN A 140 -26.42 -2.79 -6.95
CA GLN A 140 -26.00 -3.89 -7.80
C GLN A 140 -26.75 -5.17 -7.39
N PRO A 141 -27.61 -5.72 -8.27
CA PRO A 141 -28.38 -6.91 -7.91
C PRO A 141 -27.48 -8.14 -7.91
N ILE A 142 -27.40 -8.81 -6.76
CA ILE A 142 -26.80 -10.15 -6.62
C ILE A 142 -27.94 -11.14 -6.53
N ARG A 143 -28.13 -11.94 -7.57
CA ARG A 143 -29.20 -12.93 -7.68
C ARG A 143 -28.63 -14.33 -7.91
N ASN A 144 -29.30 -15.34 -7.36
CA ASN A 144 -29.05 -16.74 -7.64
C ASN A 144 -29.69 -17.15 -8.98
N LYS A 145 -29.53 -18.42 -9.38
CA LYS A 145 -30.08 -18.95 -10.64
C LYS A 145 -31.61 -18.94 -10.70
N GLU A 146 -32.29 -18.87 -9.56
CA GLU A 146 -33.74 -18.81 -9.42
C GLU A 146 -34.27 -17.35 -9.38
N GLY A 147 -33.39 -16.35 -9.43
CA GLY A 147 -33.74 -14.93 -9.43
C GLY A 147 -33.92 -14.33 -8.03
N GLU A 148 -33.70 -15.10 -6.96
CA GLU A 148 -33.73 -14.63 -5.58
C GLU A 148 -32.37 -14.07 -5.16
N GLY A 149 -32.36 -13.04 -4.33
CA GLY A 149 -31.13 -12.47 -3.78
C GLY A 149 -31.34 -11.07 -3.21
N TYR A 150 -30.27 -10.29 -3.14
CA TYR A 150 -30.27 -8.98 -2.51
C TYR A 150 -29.51 -7.96 -3.38
N ASP A 151 -29.73 -6.68 -3.10
CA ASP A 151 -29.00 -5.61 -3.77
C ASP A 151 -27.81 -5.19 -2.91
N GLU A 152 -26.62 -5.29 -3.47
CA GLU A 152 -25.42 -4.72 -2.87
C GLU A 152 -25.41 -3.21 -3.13
N ILE A 153 -25.31 -2.41 -2.06
CA ILE A 153 -25.26 -0.96 -2.17
C ILE A 153 -23.80 -0.52 -2.28
N LEU A 154 -23.47 0.08 -3.42
CA LEU A 154 -22.14 0.57 -3.75
C LEU A 154 -22.10 2.09 -3.69
N ALA A 155 -21.26 2.62 -2.81
CA ALA A 155 -20.98 4.05 -2.74
C ALA A 155 -19.99 4.46 -3.84
N ARG A 156 -20.25 5.59 -4.48
CA ARG A 156 -19.42 6.20 -5.52
C ARG A 156 -19.31 7.70 -5.28
N LEU A 157 -18.13 8.26 -5.44
CA LEU A 157 -17.92 9.71 -5.35
C LEU A 157 -17.80 10.29 -6.75
N LYS A 158 -18.62 11.29 -7.06
CA LYS A 158 -18.52 12.04 -8.31
C LYS A 158 -17.39 13.07 -8.17
N TYR A 159 -16.40 13.04 -9.07
CA TYR A 159 -15.26 13.96 -9.04
C TYR A 159 -14.82 14.32 -10.46
N ASP A 160 -14.61 15.62 -10.72
CA ASP A 160 -14.14 16.19 -11.99
C ASP A 160 -14.83 15.64 -13.26
N GLY A 161 -16.16 15.48 -13.19
CA GLY A 161 -16.97 14.97 -14.31
C GLY A 161 -16.96 13.44 -14.49
N GLY A 162 -16.21 12.69 -13.70
CA GLY A 162 -16.15 11.22 -13.69
C GLY A 162 -16.72 10.58 -12.41
N ILE A 163 -16.92 9.25 -12.46
CA ILE A 163 -17.29 8.41 -11.30
C ILE A 163 -16.05 7.63 -10.88
N ASN A 164 -15.54 7.86 -9.66
CA ASN A 164 -14.43 7.08 -9.12
C ASN A 164 -14.94 5.79 -8.45
N ASP A 165 -14.29 4.66 -8.75
CA ASP A 165 -14.48 3.38 -8.07
C ASP A 165 -13.56 3.33 -6.82
N PRO A 166 -13.99 2.78 -5.67
CA PRO A 166 -13.17 2.77 -4.45
C PRO A 166 -12.15 1.62 -4.42
N GLY A 167 -11.39 1.46 -5.51
CA GLY A 167 -10.35 0.43 -5.67
C GLY A 167 -9.22 0.53 -4.66
#